data_AF-N9TS81-F1
#
_entry.id   AF-N9TS81-F1
#
_cell.length_a   1.000
_cell.length_b   1.000
_cell.length_c   1.000
_cell.angle_alpha   90.00
_cell.angle_beta   90.00
_cell.angle_gamma   90.00
#
_symmetry.space_group_name_H-M   'P 1'
#
loop_
_entity.id
_entity.type
_entity.pdbx_description
1 polymer ?
#
loop_
_entity_poly.entity_id
_entity_poly.type
_entity_poly.pdbx_seq_one_letter_code
_entity_poly.pdbx_strand_id
1 'polypeptide(L)'
;MFKKASKDAWNVVKRGNMFMLAIGLLLGAAFNELVKSLANDIIMPPIAKMIGTQSFEKWEWQGMLIGKFLGALIAFLITAAIIYIFLMIVFLIRGSIITWKNKRKPAEPEKLPEPTTEELILEELKKLNEKLSK
;
A
#
# COMPACT_ATOMS: atom_id res chain seq x y z
N MET A 1 -6.80 22.09 31.63
CA MET A 1 -7.72 21.42 30.67
C MET A 1 -6.97 20.82 29.47
N PHE A 2 -6.09 21.56 28.80
CA PHE A 2 -5.32 21.10 27.63
C PHE A 2 -4.48 19.81 27.87
N LYS A 3 -3.78 19.70 29.01
CA LYS A 3 -3.02 18.49 29.38
C LYS A 3 -3.90 17.24 29.53
N LYS A 4 -5.18 17.40 29.90
CA LYS A 4 -6.13 16.29 30.07
C LYS A 4 -6.63 15.84 28.69
N ALA A 5 -7.02 16.78 27.83
CA ALA A 5 -7.41 16.51 26.45
C ALA A 5 -6.31 15.79 25.63
N SER A 6 -5.04 16.21 25.77
CA SER A 6 -3.91 15.52 25.13
C SER A 6 -3.72 14.09 25.64
N LYS A 7 -3.87 13.87 26.96
CA LYS A 7 -3.76 12.54 27.57
C LYS A 7 -4.91 11.62 27.13
N ASP A 8 -6.12 12.17 27.00
CA ASP A 8 -7.30 11.43 26.53
C ASP A 8 -7.18 11.08 25.05
N ALA A 9 -6.73 12.01 24.20
CA ALA A 9 -6.42 11.74 22.80
C ALA A 9 -5.35 10.65 22.63
N TRP A 10 -4.29 10.70 23.42
CA TRP A 10 -3.24 9.68 23.43
C TRP A 10 -3.76 8.30 23.84
N ASN A 11 -4.67 8.25 24.83
CA ASN A 11 -5.34 7.02 25.23
C ASN A 11 -6.30 6.50 24.14
N VAL A 12 -6.89 7.37 23.31
CA VAL A 12 -7.71 6.94 22.16
C VAL A 12 -6.85 6.38 21.04
N VAL A 13 -5.75 7.06 20.67
CA VAL A 13 -4.85 6.60 19.60
C VAL A 13 -4.16 5.27 19.95
N LYS A 14 -3.83 5.06 21.22
CA LYS A 14 -3.28 3.79 21.72
C LYS A 14 -4.29 2.67 21.85
N ARG A 15 -5.60 2.98 21.88
CA ARG A 15 -6.65 1.97 21.94
C ARG A 15 -7.03 1.56 20.51
N GLY A 16 -6.52 0.42 20.07
CA GLY A 16 -6.88 -0.22 18.80
C GLY A 16 -5.83 -0.12 17.69
N ASN A 17 -6.23 -0.42 16.46
CA ASN A 17 -5.37 -0.48 15.26
C ASN A 17 -5.13 0.90 14.58
N MET A 18 -5.62 2.00 15.16
CA MET A 18 -5.62 3.33 14.54
C MET A 18 -4.22 3.84 14.22
N PHE A 19 -3.24 3.56 15.08
CA PHE A 19 -1.86 3.98 14.88
C PHE A 19 -1.22 3.34 13.63
N MET A 20 -1.46 2.04 13.39
CA MET A 20 -0.98 1.35 12.19
C MET A 20 -1.68 1.87 10.93
N LEU A 21 -2.98 2.17 11.00
CA LEU A 21 -3.72 2.78 9.90
C LEU A 21 -3.18 4.18 9.56
N ALA A 22 -2.88 5.00 10.57
CA ALA A 22 -2.32 6.33 10.39
C ALA A 22 -0.93 6.28 9.71
N ILE A 23 -0.06 5.37 10.16
CA ILE A 23 1.25 5.16 9.54
C ILE A 23 1.10 4.70 8.08
N GLY A 24 0.19 3.76 7.82
CA GLY A 24 -0.07 3.28 6.46
C GLY A 24 -0.51 4.39 5.52
N LEU A 25 -1.40 5.28 5.97
CA LEU A 25 -1.84 6.43 5.18
C LEU A 25 -0.71 7.42 4.91
N LEU A 26 0.09 7.77 5.93
CA LEU A 26 1.20 8.71 5.79
C LEU A 26 2.28 8.19 4.84
N LEU A 27 2.66 6.90 4.98
CA LEU A 27 3.60 6.26 4.06
C LEU A 27 3.05 6.19 2.64
N GLY A 28 1.75 5.88 2.48
CA GLY A 28 1.09 5.88 1.19
C GLY A 28 1.11 7.26 0.52
N ALA A 29 0.87 8.33 1.28
CA ALA A 29 0.92 9.70 0.77
C ALA A 29 2.34 10.10 0.33
N ALA A 30 3.34 9.87 1.18
CA ALA A 30 4.74 10.18 0.86
C ALA A 30 5.25 9.37 -0.34
N PHE A 31 4.87 8.09 -0.44
CA PHE A 31 5.22 7.25 -1.59
C PHE A 31 4.57 7.75 -2.89
N ASN A 32 3.30 8.17 -2.83
CA ASN A 32 2.63 8.74 -4.00
C ASN A 32 3.32 10.01 -4.50
N GLU A 33 3.80 10.88 -3.60
CA GLU A 33 4.58 12.07 -3.99
C GLU A 33 5.91 11.69 -4.66
N LEU A 34 6.62 10.69 -4.14
CA LEU A 34 7.85 10.17 -4.76
C LEU A 34 7.60 9.69 -6.20
N VAL A 35 6.56 8.88 -6.41
CA VAL A 35 6.22 8.37 -7.75
C VAL A 35 5.80 9.50 -8.68
N LYS A 36 5.06 10.49 -8.18
CA LYS A 36 4.68 11.68 -8.97
C LYS A 36 5.88 12.50 -9.40
N SER A 37 6.85 12.74 -8.51
CA SER A 37 8.09 13.44 -8.87
C SER A 37 8.88 12.67 -9.93
N LEU A 38 8.99 11.35 -9.78
CA LEU A 38 9.61 10.51 -10.83
C LEU A 38 8.90 10.65 -12.19
N ALA A 39 7.57 10.60 -12.21
CA ALA A 39 6.80 10.75 -13.44
C ALA A 39 6.94 12.16 -14.05
N ASN A 40 6.75 13.21 -13.26
CA ASN A 40 6.68 14.59 -13.73
C ASN A 40 8.05 15.22 -13.99
N ASP A 41 9.06 14.89 -13.19
CA ASP A 41 10.35 15.58 -13.24
C ASP A 41 11.38 14.80 -14.06
N ILE A 42 11.22 13.48 -14.19
CA ILE A 42 12.18 12.61 -14.91
C ILE A 42 11.60 12.08 -16.22
N ILE A 43 10.34 11.62 -16.23
CA ILE A 43 9.77 10.96 -17.43
C ILE A 43 9.06 11.95 -18.37
N MET A 44 8.33 12.93 -17.82
CA MET A 44 7.62 13.91 -18.63
C MET A 44 8.54 14.80 -19.48
N PRO A 45 9.72 15.30 -19.02
CA PRO A 45 10.54 16.19 -19.85
C PRO A 45 11.06 15.54 -21.15
N PRO A 46 11.57 14.29 -21.15
CA PRO A 46 11.89 13.57 -22.38
C PRO A 46 10.70 13.38 -23.31
N ILE A 47 9.51 13.06 -22.77
CA ILE A 47 8.28 12.86 -23.54
C ILE A 47 7.82 14.19 -24.16
N ALA A 48 7.80 15.27 -23.39
CA ALA A 48 7.47 16.61 -23.86
C ALA A 48 8.42 17.06 -24.98
N LYS A 49 9.72 16.71 -24.86
CA LYS A 49 10.74 16.97 -25.88
C LYS A 49 10.54 16.14 -27.15
N MET A 50 10.20 14.85 -27.03
CA MET A 50 9.93 13.97 -28.20
C MET A 50 8.66 14.36 -28.95
N ILE A 51 7.61 14.77 -28.24
CA ILE A 51 6.36 15.22 -28.85
C ILE A 51 6.49 16.66 -29.38
N GLY A 52 7.64 17.33 -29.15
CA GLY A 52 7.96 18.62 -29.76
C GLY A 52 7.24 19.80 -29.12
N THR A 53 7.02 19.77 -27.81
CA THR A 53 6.00 20.61 -27.14
C THR A 53 6.52 21.51 -26.04
N GLN A 54 7.27 22.52 -26.44
CA GLN A 54 7.25 23.79 -25.71
C GLN A 54 5.83 24.45 -25.66
N SER A 55 4.79 23.75 -26.13
CA SER A 55 3.47 24.26 -26.51
C SER A 55 2.26 23.50 -25.93
N PHE A 56 2.37 22.38 -25.20
CA PHE A 56 1.16 21.77 -24.60
C PHE A 56 0.52 22.69 -23.54
N GLU A 57 1.29 23.28 -22.64
CA GLU A 57 0.72 24.24 -21.68
C GLU A 57 0.16 25.51 -22.35
N LYS A 58 0.61 25.83 -23.56
CA LYS A 58 0.18 27.02 -24.32
C LYS A 58 -0.90 26.72 -25.36
N TRP A 59 -1.34 25.46 -25.48
CA TRP A 59 -2.40 25.11 -26.42
C TRP A 59 -3.75 25.45 -25.81
N GLU A 60 -4.21 26.65 -26.14
CA GLU A 60 -5.52 27.16 -25.78
C GLU A 60 -6.46 27.06 -26.99
N TRP A 61 -7.64 26.48 -26.77
CA TRP A 61 -8.76 26.58 -27.70
C TRP A 61 -9.82 27.45 -27.02
N GLN A 62 -10.11 28.62 -27.59
CA GLN A 62 -11.15 29.54 -27.09
C GLN A 62 -11.02 29.90 -25.59
N GLY A 63 -9.80 30.13 -25.10
CA GLY A 63 -9.53 30.51 -23.71
C GLY A 63 -9.52 29.34 -22.72
N MET A 64 -9.59 28.10 -23.19
CA MET A 64 -9.49 26.89 -22.39
C MET A 64 -8.13 26.21 -22.58
N LEU A 65 -7.38 26.06 -21.49
CA LEU A 65 -6.03 25.46 -21.43
C LEU A 65 -6.07 23.93 -21.59
N ILE A 66 -6.46 23.44 -22.77
CA ILE A 66 -6.62 22.01 -23.06
C ILE A 66 -5.32 21.24 -22.94
N GLY A 67 -4.18 21.82 -23.32
CA GLY A 67 -2.94 21.07 -23.22
C GLY A 67 -2.39 20.92 -21.81
N LYS A 68 -2.82 21.73 -20.82
CA LYS A 68 -2.56 21.45 -19.40
C LYS A 68 -3.32 20.20 -18.93
N PHE A 69 -4.57 20.05 -19.38
CA PHE A 69 -5.36 18.84 -19.11
C PHE A 69 -4.74 17.60 -19.78
N LEU A 70 -4.32 17.71 -21.03
CA LEU A 70 -3.67 16.62 -21.76
C LEU A 70 -2.36 16.18 -21.09
N GLY A 71 -1.54 17.14 -20.64
CA GLY A 71 -0.33 16.87 -19.87
C GLY A 71 -0.62 16.13 -18.56
N ALA A 72 -1.66 16.55 -17.83
CA ALA A 72 -2.09 15.87 -16.61
C ALA A 72 -2.61 14.43 -16.89
N LEU A 73 -3.30 14.22 -18.00
CA LEU A 73 -3.78 12.90 -18.42
C LEU A 73 -2.62 11.95 -18.75
N ILE A 74 -1.60 12.45 -19.47
CA ILE A 74 -0.39 11.67 -19.80
C ILE A 74 0.38 11.35 -18.52
N ALA A 75 0.59 12.33 -17.64
CA ALA A 75 1.24 12.11 -16.35
C ALA A 75 0.49 11.08 -15.48
N PHE A 76 -0.85 11.11 -15.50
CA PHE A 76 -1.67 10.12 -14.81
C PHE A 76 -1.46 8.71 -15.36
N LEU A 77 -1.46 8.54 -16.68
CA LEU A 77 -1.23 7.24 -17.33
C LEU A 77 0.17 6.71 -17.03
N ILE A 78 1.20 7.55 -17.06
CA ILE A 78 2.58 7.17 -16.72
C ILE A 78 2.67 6.76 -15.25
N THR A 79 2.11 7.56 -14.34
CA THR A 79 2.10 7.26 -12.90
C THR A 79 1.40 5.92 -12.63
N ALA A 80 0.24 5.68 -13.27
CA ALA A 80 -0.48 4.42 -13.16
C ALA A 80 0.34 3.23 -13.70
N ALA A 81 1.03 3.42 -14.84
CA ALA A 81 1.90 2.40 -15.41
C ALA A 81 3.08 2.05 -14.49
N ILE A 82 3.72 3.04 -13.86
CA ILE A 82 4.82 2.82 -12.91
C ILE A 82 4.33 2.04 -11.69
N ILE A 83 3.20 2.46 -11.11
CA ILE A 83 2.61 1.74 -9.96
C ILE A 83 2.28 0.30 -10.35
N TYR A 84 1.70 0.09 -11.53
CA TYR A 84 1.41 -1.24 -12.06
C TYR A 84 2.67 -2.10 -12.22
N ILE A 85 3.72 -1.57 -12.86
CA ILE A 85 4.99 -2.30 -13.04
C ILE A 85 5.63 -2.61 -11.68
N PHE A 86 5.63 -1.67 -10.74
CA PHE A 86 6.16 -1.90 -9.39
C PHE A 86 5.41 -3.02 -8.67
N LEU A 87 4.07 -2.98 -8.67
CA LEU A 87 3.25 -4.03 -8.09
C LEU A 87 3.46 -5.38 -8.79
N MET A 88 3.60 -5.38 -10.12
CA MET A 88 3.89 -6.58 -10.90
C MET A 88 5.25 -7.18 -10.51
N ILE A 89 6.30 -6.36 -10.36
CA ILE A 89 7.62 -6.82 -9.91
C ILE A 89 7.53 -7.42 -8.49
N VAL A 90 6.86 -6.74 -7.56
CA VAL A 90 6.66 -7.27 -6.20
C VAL A 90 5.90 -8.60 -6.22
N PHE A 91 4.86 -8.72 -7.05
CA PHE A 91 4.10 -9.94 -7.24
C PHE A 91 4.96 -11.06 -7.85
N LEU A 92 5.75 -10.77 -8.87
CA LEU A 92 6.68 -11.73 -9.49
C LEU A 92 7.76 -12.19 -8.51
N ILE A 93 8.31 -11.29 -7.69
CA ILE A 93 9.27 -11.63 -6.64
C ILE A 93 8.61 -12.52 -5.58
N ARG A 94 7.41 -12.15 -5.09
CA ARG A 94 6.64 -12.98 -4.15
C ARG A 94 6.36 -14.37 -4.74
N GLY A 95 5.88 -14.45 -5.97
CA GLY A 95 5.62 -15.72 -6.67
C GLY A 95 6.89 -16.54 -6.91
N SER A 96 7.99 -15.89 -7.24
CA SER A 96 9.30 -16.54 -7.39
C SER A 96 9.81 -17.07 -6.05
N ILE A 97 9.67 -16.31 -4.96
CA ILE A 97 10.06 -16.76 -3.62
C ILE A 97 9.22 -17.96 -3.17
N ILE A 98 7.90 -17.94 -3.41
CA ILE A 98 7.00 -19.05 -3.06
C ILE A 98 7.38 -20.32 -3.83
N THR A 99 7.58 -20.20 -5.15
CA THR A 99 7.98 -21.34 -5.99
C THR A 99 9.38 -21.87 -5.65
N TRP A 100 10.30 -21.01 -5.22
CA TRP A 100 11.64 -21.41 -4.78
C TRP A 100 11.65 -22.08 -3.40
N LYS A 101 10.81 -21.60 -2.46
CA LYS A 101 10.62 -22.24 -1.14
C LYS A 101 10.00 -23.63 -1.29
N ASN A 102 9.02 -23.80 -2.19
CA ASN A 102 8.41 -25.10 -2.48
C ASN A 102 9.38 -26.10 -3.12
N LYS A 103 10.42 -25.63 -3.82
CA LYS A 103 11.47 -26.49 -4.40
C LYS A 103 12.61 -26.83 -3.42
N ARG A 104 12.82 -26.00 -2.38
CA ARG A 104 13.93 -26.16 -1.42
C ARG A 104 13.53 -26.80 -0.09
N LYS A 105 12.24 -26.85 0.23
CA LYS A 105 11.68 -27.63 1.34
C LYS A 105 10.85 -28.77 0.77
N PRO A 106 11.38 -29.98 0.58
CA PRO A 106 10.52 -31.14 0.42
C PRO A 106 9.78 -31.33 1.75
N ALA A 107 8.52 -30.88 1.81
CA ALA A 107 7.59 -31.08 2.91
C ALA A 107 8.26 -31.15 4.29
N GLU A 108 8.94 -30.09 4.71
CA GLU A 108 9.08 -29.90 6.15
C GLU A 108 7.67 -29.51 6.59
N PRO A 109 6.98 -30.35 7.38
CA PRO A 109 5.59 -30.11 7.73
C PRO A 109 5.52 -28.67 8.19
N GLU A 110 4.65 -27.88 7.55
CA GLU A 110 4.22 -26.61 8.12
C GLU A 110 3.99 -26.94 9.59
N LYS A 111 4.82 -26.36 10.47
CA LYS A 111 4.38 -26.19 11.85
C LYS A 111 3.08 -25.43 11.65
N LEU A 112 1.98 -26.20 11.72
CA LEU A 112 0.63 -25.71 11.70
C LEU A 112 0.67 -24.44 12.53
N PRO A 113 0.11 -23.31 12.04
CA PRO A 113 0.05 -22.11 12.86
C PRO A 113 -0.38 -22.58 14.25
N GLU A 114 0.50 -22.40 15.25
CA GLU A 114 0.21 -22.91 16.59
C GLU A 114 -1.21 -22.43 16.89
N PRO A 115 -2.11 -23.36 17.29
CA PRO A 115 -3.52 -23.05 17.42
C PRO A 115 -3.62 -21.72 18.13
N THR A 116 -4.28 -20.78 17.46
CA THR A 116 -4.36 -19.39 17.94
C THR A 116 -4.81 -19.43 19.40
N THR A 117 -4.39 -18.47 20.21
CA THR A 117 -4.72 -18.47 21.65
C THR A 117 -6.22 -18.70 21.89
N GLU A 118 -7.06 -18.25 20.96
CA GLU A 118 -8.50 -18.49 20.92
C GLU A 118 -8.89 -19.97 20.71
N GLU A 119 -8.23 -20.69 19.80
CA GLU A 119 -8.42 -22.13 19.58
C GLU A 119 -7.99 -22.95 20.80
N LEU A 120 -6.88 -22.58 21.45
CA LEU A 120 -6.44 -23.18 22.71
C LEU A 120 -7.43 -22.93 23.85
N ILE A 121 -7.94 -21.69 23.97
CA ILE A 121 -8.98 -21.34 24.95
C ILE A 121 -10.26 -22.13 24.68
N LEU A 122 -10.68 -22.26 23.41
CA LEU A 122 -11.86 -23.05 23.04
C LEU A 122 -11.69 -24.54 23.38
N GLU A 123 -10.48 -25.08 23.20
CA GLU A 123 -10.16 -26.46 23.56
C GLU A 123 -10.17 -26.65 25.09
N GLU A 124 -9.59 -25.72 25.85
CA GLU A 124 -9.67 -25.71 27.31
C GLU A 124 -11.11 -25.58 27.84
N LEU A 125 -11.92 -24.72 27.23
CA LEU A 125 -13.33 -24.54 27.61
C LEU A 125 -14.16 -25.80 27.33
N LYS A 126 -13.97 -26.46 26.17
CA LYS A 126 -14.63 -27.74 25.87
C LYS A 126 -14.24 -28.81 26.89
N LYS A 127 -12.95 -28.90 27.22
CA LYS A 127 -12.42 -29.84 28.21
C LYS A 127 -12.94 -29.56 29.62
N LEU A 128 -13.09 -28.29 30.00
CA LEU A 128 -13.65 -27.89 31.29
C LEU A 128 -15.13 -28.28 31.40
N ASN A 129 -15.90 -28.07 30.34
CA ASN A 129 -17.33 -28.41 30.29
C ASN A 129 -17.54 -29.94 30.37
N GLU A 130 -16.72 -30.74 29.69
CA GLU A 130 -16.78 -32.20 29.77
C GLU A 130 -16.45 -32.71 31.19
N LYS A 131 -15.54 -32.03 31.89
CA LYS A 131 -15.16 -32.37 33.28
C LYS A 131 -16.24 -31.99 34.30
N LEU A 132 -17.03 -30.95 34.04
CA LEU A 132 -18.15 -30.52 34.89
C LEU A 132 -19.47 -31.25 34.59
N SER A 133 -19.56 -31.87 33.41
CA SER A 133 -20.71 -32.67 32.94
C SER A 133 -20.68 -34.13 33.46
N LYS A 134 -19.56 -34.56 34.06
CA LYS A 134 -19.42 -35.82 34.81
C LYS A 134 -19.54 -35.57 36.30
#